data_AF-A0A7S2P5W2-F1
#
_entry.id   AF-A0A7S2P5W2-F1
#
_cell.length_a   1.000
_cell.length_b   1.000
_cell.length_c   1.000
_cell.angle_alpha   90.00
_cell.angle_beta   90.00
_cell.angle_gamma   90.00
#
_symmetry.space_group_name_H-M   'P 1'
#
loop_
_entity.id
_entity.type
_entity.pdbx_description
1 polymer ?
#
loop_
_entity_poly.entity_id
_entity_poly.type
_entity_poly.pdbx_seq_one_letter_code
_entity_poly.pdbx_strand_id
1 'polypeptide(L)'
;SRLKSKAKDEGKNVQNGVNETKMNGNMPNIELEDGKRLTQCCILFWTLYMSIDFLYDIPVSRRSTNATFIIWNLAHNLIIMLLVWCAFYLGSMGVCIGGLKKSMSSPILNAVNRNGLVMFLIANLMTGIVNLSMNTLEANDNVSITILFGYLCAVGLIALLLDKVLNVTFRLG
;
A
#
# COMPACT_ATOMS: atom_id res chain seq x y z
N SER A 1 -28.57 -34.71 -33.74
CA SER A 1 -27.38 -33.83 -33.74
C SER A 1 -27.50 -32.67 -32.75
N ARG A 2 -28.63 -31.94 -32.68
CA ARG A 2 -28.84 -30.80 -31.74
C ARG A 2 -28.80 -31.14 -30.24
N LEU A 3 -29.20 -32.34 -29.84
CA LEU A 3 -29.17 -32.76 -28.42
C LEU A 3 -27.74 -32.97 -27.88
N LYS A 4 -26.78 -33.34 -28.74
CA LYS A 4 -25.37 -33.51 -28.34
C LYS A 4 -24.62 -32.18 -28.19
N SER A 5 -25.02 -31.11 -28.88
CA SER A 5 -24.38 -29.80 -28.71
C SER A 5 -24.82 -29.13 -27.41
N LYS A 6 -26.11 -29.24 -27.07
CA LYS A 6 -26.67 -28.66 -25.83
C LYS A 6 -26.05 -29.27 -24.56
N ALA A 7 -25.87 -30.60 -24.54
CA ALA A 7 -25.21 -31.29 -23.42
C ALA A 7 -23.72 -30.91 -23.28
N LYS A 8 -23.05 -30.55 -24.39
CA LYS A 8 -21.64 -30.14 -24.37
C LYS A 8 -21.46 -28.70 -23.87
N ASP A 9 -22.41 -27.82 -24.15
CA ASP A 9 -22.42 -26.44 -23.64
C ASP A 9 -22.82 -26.38 -22.16
N GLU A 10 -23.77 -27.21 -21.72
CA GLU A 10 -24.11 -27.35 -20.29
C GLU A 10 -22.91 -27.88 -19.49
N GLY A 11 -22.18 -28.87 -20.01
CA GLY A 11 -20.95 -29.36 -19.40
C GLY A 11 -19.86 -28.29 -19.29
N LYS A 12 -19.69 -27.44 -20.32
CA LYS A 12 -18.72 -26.33 -20.28
C LYS A 12 -19.09 -25.24 -19.27
N ASN A 13 -20.36 -24.88 -19.17
CA ASN A 13 -20.82 -23.87 -18.20
C ASN A 13 -20.70 -24.38 -16.76
N VAL A 14 -21.00 -25.65 -16.52
CA VAL A 14 -20.79 -26.28 -15.20
C VAL A 14 -19.30 -26.35 -14.85
N GLN A 15 -18.43 -26.70 -15.81
CA GLN A 15 -16.98 -26.74 -15.59
C GLN A 15 -16.41 -25.34 -15.28
N ASN A 16 -16.88 -24.30 -15.98
CA ASN A 16 -16.48 -22.91 -15.73
C ASN A 16 -16.96 -22.43 -14.36
N GLY A 17 -18.22 -22.74 -13.99
CA GLY A 17 -18.76 -22.44 -12.66
C GLY A 17 -17.97 -23.13 -11.55
N VAL A 18 -17.64 -24.42 -11.69
CA VAL A 18 -16.85 -25.17 -10.70
C VAL A 18 -15.42 -24.63 -10.57
N ASN A 19 -14.81 -24.19 -11.68
CA ASN A 19 -13.49 -23.55 -11.64
C ASN A 19 -13.54 -22.17 -10.96
N GLU A 20 -14.57 -21.37 -11.21
CA GLU A 20 -14.78 -20.09 -10.49
C GLU A 20 -15.02 -20.31 -9.00
N THR A 21 -15.80 -21.31 -8.59
CA THR A 21 -16.03 -21.60 -7.16
C THR A 21 -14.78 -22.15 -6.47
N LYS A 22 -13.96 -22.96 -7.16
CA LYS A 22 -12.64 -23.41 -6.63
C LYS A 22 -11.64 -22.27 -6.54
N MET A 23 -11.63 -21.34 -7.51
CA MET A 23 -10.82 -20.12 -7.46
C MET A 23 -11.26 -19.19 -6.32
N ASN A 24 -12.57 -19.06 -6.09
CA ASN A 24 -13.13 -18.26 -4.99
C ASN A 24 -12.85 -18.90 -3.60
N GLY A 25 -12.86 -20.24 -3.52
CA GLY A 25 -12.47 -20.97 -2.30
C GLY A 25 -10.98 -20.91 -1.98
N ASN A 26 -10.12 -20.67 -2.97
CA ASN A 26 -8.67 -20.49 -2.79
C ASN A 26 -8.24 -19.04 -2.54
N MET A 27 -9.08 -18.06 -2.89
CA MET A 27 -8.83 -16.64 -2.66
C MET A 27 -8.42 -16.30 -1.22
N PRO A 28 -9.09 -16.77 -0.15
CA PRO A 28 -8.68 -16.48 1.22
C PRO A 28 -7.34 -17.15 1.60
N ASN A 29 -6.97 -18.25 0.95
CA ASN A 29 -5.71 -18.94 1.21
C ASN A 29 -4.51 -18.19 0.60
N ILE A 30 -4.68 -17.64 -0.62
CA ILE A 30 -3.65 -16.86 -1.31
C ILE A 30 -3.38 -15.55 -0.56
N GLU A 31 -4.42 -14.81 -0.17
CA GLU A 31 -4.27 -13.56 0.58
C GLU A 31 -3.57 -13.78 1.92
N LEU A 32 -3.90 -14.89 2.61
CA LEU A 32 -3.27 -15.27 3.86
C LEU A 32 -1.79 -15.67 3.67
N GLU A 33 -1.45 -16.33 2.56
CA GLU A 33 -0.07 -16.70 2.24
C GLU A 33 0.80 -15.46 1.98
N ASP A 34 0.27 -14.47 1.25
CA ASP A 34 0.97 -13.20 1.03
C ASP A 34 1.21 -12.45 2.35
N GLY A 35 0.22 -12.41 3.25
CA GLY A 35 0.37 -11.84 4.59
C GLY A 35 1.45 -12.53 5.43
N LYS A 36 1.56 -13.86 5.33
CA LYS A 36 2.62 -14.63 6.01
C LYS A 36 4.01 -14.24 5.49
N ARG A 37 4.18 -14.12 4.17
CA ARG A 37 5.46 -13.73 3.55
C ARG A 37 5.87 -12.31 3.99
N LEU A 38 4.93 -11.36 4.00
CA LEU A 38 5.19 -10.00 4.52
C LEU A 38 5.62 -10.02 5.99
N THR A 39 4.94 -10.82 6.82
CA THR A 39 5.26 -10.94 8.25
C THR A 39 6.66 -11.50 8.45
N GLN A 40 7.04 -12.53 7.69
CA GLN A 40 8.39 -13.10 7.71
C GLN A 40 9.45 -12.06 7.34
N CYS A 41 9.26 -11.33 6.23
CA CYS A 41 10.17 -10.25 5.84
C CYS A 41 10.28 -9.18 6.92
N CYS A 42 9.16 -8.76 7.52
CA CYS A 42 9.14 -7.77 8.59
C CYS A 42 9.98 -8.22 9.80
N ILE A 43 9.77 -9.46 10.27
CA ILE A 43 10.53 -10.02 11.39
C ILE A 43 12.02 -10.10 11.05
N LEU A 44 12.38 -10.55 9.84
CA LEU A 44 13.76 -10.65 9.40
C LEU A 44 14.47 -9.29 9.43
N PHE A 45 13.89 -8.25 8.83
CA PHE A 45 14.52 -6.92 8.78
C PHE A 45 14.58 -6.22 10.14
N TRP A 46 13.57 -6.39 10.99
CA TRP A 46 13.60 -5.89 12.36
C TRP A 46 14.64 -6.61 13.21
N THR A 47 14.74 -7.93 13.08
CA THR A 47 15.76 -8.72 13.79
C THR A 47 17.16 -8.32 13.32
N LEU A 48 17.35 -8.13 12.02
CA LEU A 48 18.61 -7.68 11.45
C LEU A 48 19.01 -6.28 11.95
N TYR A 49 18.05 -5.35 12.01
CA TYR A 49 18.27 -4.03 12.61
C TYR A 49 18.71 -4.14 14.07
N MET A 50 17.95 -4.88 14.90
CA MET A 50 18.26 -5.06 16.32
C MET A 50 19.61 -5.74 16.53
N SER A 51 19.99 -6.71 15.70
CA SER A 51 21.30 -7.36 15.76
C SER A 51 22.44 -6.39 15.45
N ILE A 52 22.28 -5.51 14.46
CA ILE A 52 23.31 -4.52 14.11
C ILE A 52 23.43 -3.46 15.21
N ASP A 53 22.31 -2.99 15.72
CA ASP A 53 22.24 -2.03 16.83
C ASP A 53 22.93 -2.60 18.07
N PHE A 54 22.60 -3.85 18.44
CA PHE A 54 23.16 -4.53 19.61
C PHE A 54 24.65 -4.87 19.47
N LEU A 55 25.12 -5.28 18.28
CA LEU A 55 26.50 -5.73 18.09
C LEU A 55 27.49 -4.59 17.80
N TYR A 56 27.06 -3.55 17.11
CA TYR A 56 27.95 -2.52 16.57
C TYR A 56 27.70 -1.12 17.13
N ASP A 57 26.59 -0.87 17.82
CA ASP A 57 26.22 0.43 18.41
C ASP A 57 26.35 1.60 17.41
N ILE A 58 26.09 1.32 16.13
CA ILE A 58 26.21 2.30 15.04
C ILE A 58 24.91 3.12 15.01
N PRO A 59 24.95 4.42 15.34
CA PRO A 59 23.74 5.24 15.35
C PRO A 59 23.18 5.40 13.95
N VAL A 60 21.85 5.44 13.85
CA VAL A 60 21.15 5.69 12.59
C VAL A 60 21.49 7.10 12.08
N SER A 61 22.18 7.21 10.95
CA SER A 61 22.60 8.50 10.39
C SER A 61 22.10 8.69 8.97
N ARG A 62 21.22 9.69 8.81
CA ARG A 62 20.72 10.17 7.51
C ARG A 62 21.81 10.80 6.65
N ARG A 63 22.86 11.37 7.27
CA ARG A 63 23.91 12.12 6.56
C ARG A 63 24.95 11.21 5.89
N SER A 64 25.23 10.05 6.49
CA SER A 64 26.18 9.08 5.95
C SER A 64 25.51 7.92 5.22
N THR A 65 24.17 7.87 5.20
CA THR A 65 23.38 6.79 4.59
C THR A 65 23.93 5.41 4.98
N ASN A 66 24.16 5.22 6.28
CA ASN A 66 24.80 4.01 6.78
C ASN A 66 23.89 2.77 6.64
N ALA A 67 24.48 1.58 6.76
CA ALA A 67 23.74 0.32 6.62
C ALA A 67 22.57 0.21 7.61
N THR A 68 22.79 0.64 8.86
CA THR A 68 21.76 0.69 9.91
C THR A 68 20.56 1.54 9.48
N PHE A 69 20.80 2.71 8.88
CA PHE A 69 19.75 3.57 8.34
C PHE A 69 18.97 2.89 7.22
N ILE A 70 19.63 2.25 6.25
CA ILE A 70 18.95 1.58 5.14
C ILE A 70 18.05 0.45 5.65
N ILE A 71 18.57 -0.40 6.54
CA ILE A 71 17.84 -1.55 7.09
C ILE A 71 16.66 -1.08 7.95
N TRP A 72 16.85 -0.04 8.76
CA TRP A 72 15.79 0.57 9.55
C TRP A 72 14.66 1.15 8.69
N ASN A 73 15.00 1.88 7.62
CA ASN A 73 13.98 2.39 6.69
C ASN A 73 13.23 1.25 6.00
N LEU A 74 13.93 0.19 5.58
CA LEU A 74 13.29 -0.95 4.93
C LEU A 74 12.33 -1.67 5.89
N ALA A 75 12.74 -1.89 7.14
CA ALA A 75 11.89 -2.45 8.18
C ALA A 75 10.63 -1.60 8.43
N HIS A 76 10.78 -0.27 8.43
CA HIS A 76 9.65 0.64 8.60
C HIS A 76 8.68 0.64 7.40
N ASN A 77 9.18 0.55 6.16
CA ASN A 77 8.32 0.43 4.99
C ASN A 77 7.55 -0.90 4.98
N LEU A 78 8.21 -1.99 5.38
CA LEU A 78 7.58 -3.32 5.48
C LEU A 78 6.49 -3.36 6.55
N ILE A 79 6.70 -2.73 7.72
CA ILE A 79 5.66 -2.72 8.76
C ILE A 79 4.45 -1.89 8.34
N ILE A 80 4.64 -0.77 7.62
CA ILE A 80 3.52 0.01 7.06
C ILE A 80 2.74 -0.82 6.04
N MET A 81 3.41 -1.53 5.13
CA MET A 81 2.72 -2.41 4.18
C MET A 81 1.95 -3.54 4.89
N LEU A 82 2.53 -4.12 5.94
CA LEU A 82 1.86 -5.15 6.75
C LEU A 82 0.62 -4.59 7.47
N LEU A 83 0.71 -3.37 8.02
CA LEU A 83 -0.41 -2.69 8.66
C LEU A 83 -1.54 -2.39 7.67
N VAL A 84 -1.20 -1.91 6.47
CA VAL A 84 -2.16 -1.67 5.40
C VAL A 84 -2.85 -2.99 5.02
N TRP A 85 -2.08 -4.05 4.78
CA TRP A 85 -2.63 -5.39 4.49
C TRP A 85 -3.56 -5.88 5.60
N CYS A 86 -3.15 -5.75 6.87
CA CYS A 86 -3.96 -6.14 8.03
C CYS A 86 -5.28 -5.35 8.10
N ALA A 87 -5.25 -4.04 7.81
CA ALA A 87 -6.45 -3.22 7.77
C ALA A 87 -7.43 -3.66 6.68
N PHE A 88 -6.93 -4.00 5.48
CA PHE A 88 -7.77 -4.55 4.41
C PHE A 88 -8.33 -5.93 4.75
N TYR A 89 -7.52 -6.81 5.34
CA TYR A 89 -7.92 -8.17 5.73
C TYR A 89 -8.95 -8.17 6.86
N LEU A 90 -8.77 -7.34 7.89
CA LEU A 90 -9.75 -7.19 8.97
C LEU A 90 -11.05 -6.57 8.44
N GLY A 91 -10.93 -5.61 7.54
CA GLY A 91 -12.07 -4.97 6.90
C GLY A 91 -12.88 -5.89 5.99
N SER A 92 -12.23 -6.77 5.23
CA SER A 92 -12.90 -7.79 4.40
C SER A 92 -13.63 -8.81 5.28
N MET A 93 -13.00 -9.27 6.38
CA MET A 93 -13.64 -10.15 7.36
C MET A 93 -14.87 -9.50 8.02
N GLY A 94 -14.77 -8.23 8.43
CA GLY A 94 -15.89 -7.48 9.01
C GLY A 94 -17.07 -7.30 8.02
N VAL A 95 -16.77 -7.09 6.74
CA VAL A 95 -17.77 -7.00 5.65
C VAL A 95 -18.48 -8.34 5.42
N CYS A 96 -17.75 -9.47 5.45
CA CYS A 96 -18.33 -10.80 5.32
C CYS A 96 -19.32 -11.12 6.45
N ILE A 97 -19.03 -10.67 7.68
CA ILE A 97 -19.91 -10.85 8.85
C ILE A 97 -21.13 -9.92 8.80
N GLY A 98 -20.97 -8.69 8.27
CA GLY A 98 -22.02 -7.66 8.22
C GLY A 98 -22.91 -7.66 6.98
N GLY A 99 -22.68 -8.54 6.00
CA GLY A 99 -23.50 -8.69 4.78
C GLY A 99 -23.46 -7.51 3.78
N LEU A 100 -22.81 -6.40 4.11
CA LEU A 100 -22.67 -5.23 3.25
C LEU A 100 -21.39 -5.31 2.41
N LYS A 101 -21.51 -5.75 1.15
CA LYS A 101 -20.41 -5.79 0.17
C LYS A 101 -19.99 -4.37 -0.27
N LYS A 102 -19.37 -3.60 0.63
CA LYS A 102 -18.74 -2.32 0.29
C LYS A 102 -17.31 -2.59 -0.17
N SER A 103 -17.00 -2.22 -1.42
CA SER A 103 -15.63 -2.26 -1.92
C SER A 103 -14.78 -1.34 -1.03
N MET A 104 -13.89 -1.93 -0.23
CA MET A 104 -13.07 -1.20 0.74
C MET A 104 -11.85 -0.55 0.06
N SER A 105 -12.00 -0.02 -1.15
CA SER A 105 -10.92 0.76 -1.76
C SER A 105 -11.03 2.20 -1.28
N SER A 106 -10.06 2.65 -0.49
CA SER A 106 -9.99 4.06 -0.09
C SER A 106 -9.74 4.92 -1.33
N PRO A 107 -10.56 5.95 -1.60
CA PRO A 107 -10.42 6.77 -2.81
C PRO A 107 -9.02 7.37 -2.97
N ILE A 108 -8.40 7.78 -1.87
CA ILE A 108 -7.03 8.31 -1.86
C ILE A 108 -6.01 7.25 -2.30
N LEU A 109 -6.17 6.00 -1.84
CA LEU A 109 -5.23 4.93 -2.11
C LEU A 109 -5.34 4.48 -3.57
N ASN A 110 -6.55 4.44 -4.11
CA ASN A 110 -6.78 4.20 -5.54
C ASN A 110 -6.22 5.34 -6.40
N ALA A 111 -6.45 6.60 -6.01
CA ALA A 111 -5.92 7.77 -6.70
C ALA A 111 -4.39 7.77 -6.76
N VAL A 112 -3.74 7.48 -5.62
CA VAL A 112 -2.27 7.38 -5.53
C VAL A 112 -1.75 6.22 -6.38
N ASN A 113 -2.38 5.04 -6.29
CA ASN A 113 -1.93 3.85 -7.01
C ASN A 113 -2.08 3.99 -8.54
N ARG A 114 -3.14 4.66 -9.01
CA ARG A 114 -3.39 4.86 -10.44
C ARG A 114 -2.32 5.72 -11.12
N ASN A 115 -1.76 6.70 -10.41
CA ASN A 115 -0.76 7.63 -10.93
C ASN A 115 0.50 7.67 -10.04
N GLY A 116 0.97 6.49 -9.62
CA GLY A 116 2.06 6.37 -8.64
C GLY A 116 3.32 7.14 -9.01
N LEU A 117 3.71 7.15 -10.29
CA LEU A 117 4.89 7.89 -10.77
C LEU A 117 4.72 9.41 -10.65
N VAL A 118 3.56 9.94 -11.04
CA VAL A 118 3.28 11.39 -10.97
C VAL A 118 3.20 11.84 -9.52
N MET A 119 2.53 11.05 -8.68
CA MET A 119 2.44 11.32 -7.24
C MET A 119 3.81 11.25 -6.56
N PHE A 120 4.68 10.32 -6.96
CA PHE A 120 6.05 10.26 -6.49
C PHE A 120 6.83 11.53 -6.85
N LEU A 121 6.73 12.00 -8.09
CA LEU A 121 7.42 13.22 -8.52
C LEU A 121 6.92 14.46 -7.75
N ILE A 122 5.60 14.61 -7.62
CA ILE A 122 4.98 15.72 -6.88
C ILE A 122 5.42 15.69 -5.41
N ALA A 123 5.38 14.53 -4.76
CA ALA A 123 5.78 14.39 -3.36
C ALA A 123 7.26 14.78 -3.16
N ASN A 124 8.15 14.32 -4.03
CA ASN A 124 9.57 14.68 -3.97
C ASN A 124 9.79 16.19 -4.20
N LEU A 125 9.10 16.78 -5.17
CA LEU A 125 9.18 18.21 -5.44
C LEU A 125 8.69 19.04 -4.24
N MET A 126 7.52 18.69 -3.68
CA MET A 126 6.98 19.37 -2.50
C MET A 126 7.89 19.21 -1.28
N THR A 127 8.45 18.02 -1.06
CA THR A 127 9.43 17.79 0.02
C THR A 127 10.65 18.68 -0.17
N GLY A 128 11.14 18.83 -1.41
CA GLY A 128 12.23 19.74 -1.76
C GLY A 128 11.88 21.20 -1.48
N ILE A 129 10.69 21.67 -1.88
CA ILE A 129 10.24 23.04 -1.61
C ILE A 129 10.17 23.31 -0.11
N VAL A 130 9.56 22.41 0.65
CA VAL A 130 9.45 22.49 2.11
C VAL A 130 10.84 22.56 2.74
N ASN A 131 11.77 21.70 2.32
CA ASN A 131 13.15 21.68 2.83
C ASN A 131 13.99 22.92 2.45
N LEU A 132 13.70 23.57 1.32
CA LEU A 132 14.41 24.80 0.89
C LEU A 132 13.79 26.07 1.48
N SER A 133 12.49 26.05 1.80
CA SER A 133 11.76 27.23 2.29
C SER A 133 11.98 27.48 3.78
N MET A 134 12.47 26.51 4.53
CA MET A 134 12.76 26.66 5.96
C MET A 134 14.05 25.93 6.36
N ASN A 135 14.70 26.42 7.41
CA ASN A 135 15.76 25.68 8.05
C ASN A 135 15.17 24.58 8.94
N THR A 136 14.87 23.42 8.35
CA THR A 136 14.31 22.25 9.07
C THR A 136 15.23 21.72 10.17
N LEU A 137 16.52 22.05 10.13
CA LEU A 137 17.51 21.61 11.12
C LEU A 137 17.40 22.37 12.45
N GLU A 138 16.83 23.58 12.45
CA GLU A 138 16.67 24.43 13.65
C GLU A 138 15.20 24.55 14.10
N ALA A 139 14.29 23.87 13.40
CA ALA A 139 12.87 23.89 13.71
C ALA A 139 12.58 23.10 14.99
N ASN A 140 11.86 23.73 15.93
CA ASN A 140 11.36 23.07 17.14
C ASN A 140 10.48 21.85 16.80
N ASP A 141 10.50 20.82 17.63
CA ASP A 141 9.79 19.54 17.41
C ASP A 141 8.31 19.75 17.05
N ASN A 142 7.63 20.67 17.75
CA ASN A 142 6.22 20.99 17.50
C ASN A 142 5.98 21.59 16.10
N VAL A 143 6.91 22.43 15.65
CA VAL A 143 6.86 23.04 14.31
C VAL A 143 7.10 21.97 13.25
N SER A 144 8.07 21.08 13.48
CA SER A 144 8.38 19.97 12.59
C SER A 144 7.20 19.02 12.40
N ILE A 145 6.51 18.64 13.49
CA ILE A 145 5.30 17.80 13.43
C ILE A 145 4.18 18.49 12.67
N THR A 146 3.95 19.78 12.95
CA THR A 146 2.89 20.56 12.29
C THR A 146 3.12 20.64 10.78
N ILE A 147 4.36 20.89 10.37
CA ILE A 147 4.70 21.00 8.95
C ILE A 147 4.62 19.63 8.27
N LEU A 148 5.08 18.57 8.93
CA LEU A 148 4.93 17.22 8.41
C LEU A 148 3.46 16.86 8.19
N PHE A 149 2.59 17.20 9.15
CA PHE A 149 1.16 16.97 9.03
C PHE A 149 0.55 17.79 7.88
N GLY A 150 0.87 19.09 7.80
CA GLY A 150 0.41 19.96 6.71
C GLY A 150 0.86 19.48 5.33
N TYR A 151 2.11 19.03 5.22
CA TYR A 151 2.66 18.41 4.02
C TYR A 151 1.86 17.16 3.61
N LEU A 152 1.61 16.23 4.54
CA LEU A 152 0.85 15.01 4.27
C LEU A 152 -0.58 15.33 3.79
N CYS A 153 -1.26 16.29 4.43
CA CYS A 153 -2.57 16.75 4.00
C CYS A 153 -2.54 17.35 2.58
N ALA A 154 -1.55 18.19 2.28
CA ALA A 154 -1.42 18.83 0.97
C ALA A 154 -1.19 17.80 -0.15
N VAL A 155 -0.27 16.85 0.06
CA VAL A 155 -0.02 15.75 -0.89
C VAL A 155 -1.28 14.90 -1.08
N GLY A 156 -2.03 14.62 -0.01
CA GLY A 156 -3.29 13.89 -0.09
C GLY A 156 -4.36 14.62 -0.91
N LEU A 157 -4.53 15.93 -0.68
CA LEU A 157 -5.46 16.75 -1.45
C LEU A 157 -5.09 16.80 -2.93
N ILE A 158 -3.81 16.97 -3.25
CA ILE A 158 -3.32 16.96 -4.63
C ILE A 158 -3.59 15.62 -5.30
N ALA A 159 -3.42 14.50 -4.59
CA ALA A 159 -3.73 13.18 -5.13
C ALA A 159 -5.20 13.05 -5.56
N LEU A 160 -6.13 13.52 -4.71
CA LEU A 160 -7.56 13.49 -5.02
C LEU A 160 -7.93 14.43 -6.17
N LEU A 161 -7.37 15.63 -6.19
CA LEU A 161 -7.60 16.60 -7.26
C LEU A 161 -7.07 16.07 -8.59
N LEU A 162 -5.86 15.50 -8.59
CA LEU A 162 -5.24 14.93 -9.78
C LEU A 162 -6.06 13.76 -10.31
N ASP A 163 -6.49 12.82 -9.47
CA ASP A 163 -7.33 11.71 -9.91
C ASP A 163 -8.65 12.22 -10.51
N LYS A 164 -9.29 13.22 -9.87
CA LYS A 164 -10.53 13.81 -10.39
C LYS A 164 -10.33 14.51 -11.73
N VAL A 165 -9.31 15.37 -11.86
CA VAL A 165 -9.02 16.12 -13.10
C VAL A 165 -8.64 15.18 -14.23
N LEU A 166 -7.71 14.25 -13.99
CA LEU A 166 -7.20 13.35 -15.01
C LEU A 166 -8.28 12.35 -15.46
N ASN A 167 -9.14 11.88 -14.55
CA ASN A 167 -10.27 11.02 -14.89
C ASN A 167 -11.35 11.76 -15.70
N VAL A 168 -11.54 13.07 -15.48
CA VAL A 168 -12.42 13.90 -16.33
C VAL A 168 -11.84 14.07 -17.72
N THR A 169 -10.54 14.34 -17.86
CA THR A 169 -9.88 14.52 -19.16
C THR A 169 -9.92 13.25 -20.02
N PHE A 170 -9.64 12.07 -19.44
CA PHE A 170 -9.68 10.79 -20.17
C PHE A 170 -11.08 10.32 -20.60
N ARG A 171 -12.15 10.91 -20.05
CA ARG A 171 -13.54 10.60 -20.47
C ARG A 171 -14.04 11.46 -21.62
N LEU A 172 -13.30 12.51 -21.99
CA LEU A 172 -13.72 13.51 -22.97
C LEU A 172 -12.95 13.44 -24.30
N GLY A 173 -11.92 12.60 -24.40
CA GLY A 173 -11.15 12.34 -25.63
C GLY A 173 -11.35 10.91 -26.09
#